data_AF-A0A9Q8PIB5-F1
#
_entry.id   AF-A0A9Q8PIB5-F1
#
_cell.length_a   1.000
_cell.length_b   1.000
_cell.length_c   1.000
_cell.angle_alpha   90.00
_cell.angle_beta   90.00
_cell.angle_gamma   90.00
#
_symmetry.space_group_name_H-M   'P 1'
#
loop_
_entity.id
_entity.type
_entity.pdbx_description
1 polymer ?
#
loop_
_entity_poly.entity_id
_entity_poly.type
_entity_poly.pdbx_seq_one_letter_code
_entity_poly.pdbx_strand_id
1 'polypeptide(L)'
;MSIIALSSGEPTCTLDDLRTICDANNSSLEHGSLDETAFLLFANSFDAVCQTIQDLPDGWWEAFVLSTKPRGKSTEWGGRAHKTTLTTVNAKSSLLADRTVVFKDNVSVGGLPLGLGCSPKHFKDGKHPISTIDATVVSRVLAARGIVRGTATCEIFSAFALSFTSDSGVVHNAWLPGYATGGCSSGCGALVSVGDVEQARKSAKDLRTYALGEGVDMTIGGDQGGSIRLPASYSGIFGLKPTYGLVPYTSIAPPLCPMIDHTGPMARIIEDVALHLTVLAGYDGIDPRMTPESPMPSQVSDYLGDLKAWISQKDTAHEWTLDSAAKGLRAGVLKESFEVAGLDAAVAATVSSAADRFVALGADVKEISIPMHKYGPAIWTIATRSFMPHYIGNRPGDLLSHPLPGSDPAPVDQTFYDILSNHNPAVVNVLMNAAHIEHKYGPALVRKAHMHFEQLTTGLSKRWTYC
;
A
#
# COMPACT_ATOMS: atom_id res chain seq x y z
N MET A 1 31.09 -6.69 19.28
CA MET A 1 30.02 -6.23 20.18
C MET A 1 29.09 -5.31 19.41
N SER A 2 27.83 -5.71 19.24
CA SER A 2 26.78 -4.95 18.54
C SER A 2 25.51 -4.85 19.42
N ILE A 3 25.70 -4.72 20.73
CA ILE A 3 24.63 -4.40 21.68
C ILE A 3 25.03 -3.09 22.34
N ILE A 4 24.16 -2.08 22.27
CA ILE A 4 24.45 -0.70 22.70
C ILE A 4 24.37 -0.57 24.24
N ALA A 5 23.78 -1.55 24.93
CA ALA A 5 23.74 -1.66 26.40
C ALA A 5 23.77 -3.13 26.84
N LEU A 6 24.68 -3.49 27.76
CA LEU A 6 24.60 -4.76 28.48
C LEU A 6 23.58 -4.62 29.62
N SER A 7 22.61 -5.53 29.69
CA SER A 7 21.56 -5.52 30.72
C SER A 7 21.90 -6.51 31.84
N SER A 8 21.64 -6.13 33.09
CA SER A 8 21.93 -6.93 34.29
C SER A 8 20.71 -7.70 34.81
N GLY A 9 19.74 -8.00 33.96
CA GLY A 9 18.56 -8.79 34.32
C GLY A 9 18.91 -10.24 34.68
N GLU A 10 18.01 -10.92 35.40
CA GLU A 10 18.14 -12.35 35.71
C GLU A 10 18.20 -13.17 34.40
N PRO A 11 19.08 -14.19 34.29
CA PRO A 11 19.19 -15.01 33.10
C PRO A 11 17.90 -15.80 32.84
N THR A 12 17.35 -15.64 31.64
CA THR A 12 16.09 -16.24 31.17
C THR A 12 16.26 -17.03 29.88
N CYS A 13 17.44 -16.98 29.24
CA CYS A 13 17.83 -17.88 28.15
C CYS A 13 18.58 -19.08 28.70
N THR A 14 18.12 -20.27 28.33
CA THR A 14 18.75 -21.56 28.64
C THR A 14 19.73 -21.98 27.54
N LEU A 15 20.53 -23.01 27.81
CA LEU A 15 21.37 -23.65 26.77
C LEU A 15 20.53 -24.26 25.65
N ASP A 16 19.33 -24.74 25.95
CA ASP A 16 18.43 -25.32 24.95
C ASP A 16 17.82 -24.22 24.04
N ASP A 17 17.59 -23.02 24.58
CA ASP A 17 17.23 -21.86 23.77
C ASP A 17 18.39 -21.47 22.83
N LEU A 18 19.62 -21.44 23.35
CA LEU A 18 20.81 -21.16 22.54
C LEU A 18 21.00 -22.18 21.42
N ARG A 19 20.75 -23.46 21.68
CA ARG A 19 20.78 -24.53 20.66
C ARG A 19 19.69 -24.34 19.61
N THR A 20 18.48 -24.01 20.03
CA THR A 20 17.36 -23.71 19.12
C THR A 20 17.70 -22.54 18.20
N ILE A 21 18.34 -21.49 18.73
CA ILE A 21 18.81 -20.33 17.94
C ILE A 21 19.91 -20.74 16.96
N CYS A 22 20.84 -21.60 17.37
CA CYS A 22 21.89 -22.12 16.49
C CYS A 22 21.28 -22.96 15.35
N ASP A 23 20.34 -23.85 15.67
CA ASP A 23 19.62 -24.70 14.72
C ASP A 23 18.82 -23.88 13.70
N ALA A 24 18.14 -22.82 14.16
CA ALA A 24 17.40 -21.88 13.31
C ALA A 24 18.28 -21.22 12.24
N ASN A 25 19.57 -21.12 12.54
CA ASN A 25 20.59 -20.53 11.70
C ASN A 25 21.49 -21.58 11.04
N ASN A 26 21.10 -22.86 11.04
CA ASN A 26 21.88 -23.99 10.53
C ASN A 26 23.35 -23.97 11.01
N SER A 27 23.52 -23.69 12.30
CA SER A 27 24.81 -23.52 12.96
C SER A 27 24.85 -24.33 14.26
N SER A 28 26.04 -24.48 14.84
CA SER A 28 26.28 -25.19 16.08
C SER A 28 27.44 -24.57 16.86
N LEU A 29 27.38 -24.69 18.18
CA LEU A 29 28.45 -24.32 19.09
C LEU A 29 28.99 -25.58 19.76
N GLU A 30 30.30 -25.64 19.96
CA GLU A 30 30.93 -26.74 20.68
C GLU A 30 30.51 -26.72 22.15
N HIS A 31 30.06 -27.87 22.67
CA HIS A 31 29.56 -27.97 24.03
C HIS A 31 30.68 -27.78 25.07
N GLY A 32 30.45 -26.94 26.06
CA GLY A 32 31.42 -26.57 27.09
C GLY A 32 32.49 -25.58 26.61
N SER A 33 32.37 -25.06 25.38
CA SER A 33 33.32 -24.07 24.85
C SER A 33 33.15 -22.70 25.50
N LEU A 34 34.20 -21.88 25.40
CA LEU A 34 34.15 -20.47 25.77
C LEU A 34 33.12 -19.71 24.93
N ASP A 35 32.91 -20.11 23.68
CA ASP A 35 31.92 -19.52 22.78
C ASP A 35 30.49 -19.83 23.23
N GLU A 36 30.18 -21.08 23.61
CA GLU A 36 28.86 -21.46 24.17
C GLU A 36 28.55 -20.61 25.42
N THR A 37 29.53 -20.42 26.29
CA THR A 37 29.40 -19.59 27.50
C THR A 37 29.21 -18.11 27.17
N ALA A 38 29.99 -17.58 26.22
CA ALA A 38 29.94 -16.17 25.83
C ALA A 38 28.64 -15.82 25.09
N PHE A 39 28.21 -16.65 24.14
CA PHE A 39 26.95 -16.45 23.43
C PHE A 39 25.73 -16.63 24.34
N LEU A 40 25.77 -17.53 25.32
CA LEU A 40 24.73 -17.62 26.34
C LEU A 40 24.63 -16.33 27.16
N LEU A 41 25.76 -15.74 27.56
CA LEU A 41 25.79 -14.46 28.27
C LEU A 41 25.20 -13.32 27.41
N PHE A 42 25.55 -13.27 26.13
CA PHE A 42 25.01 -12.24 25.22
C PHE A 42 23.52 -12.43 24.94
N ALA A 43 23.07 -13.67 24.76
CA ALA A 43 21.66 -14.00 24.61
C ALA A 43 20.86 -13.55 25.84
N ASN A 44 21.36 -13.84 27.05
CA ASN A 44 20.73 -13.38 28.29
C ASN A 44 20.69 -11.85 28.43
N SER A 45 21.80 -11.17 28.12
CA SER A 45 21.84 -9.70 28.13
C SER A 45 20.85 -9.10 27.13
N PHE A 46 20.72 -9.71 25.96
CA PHE A 46 19.82 -9.25 24.92
C PHE A 46 18.35 -9.56 25.25
N ASP A 47 18.07 -10.72 25.84
CA ASP A 47 16.74 -11.09 26.33
C ASP A 47 16.20 -10.10 27.37
N ALA A 48 17.06 -9.64 28.28
CA ALA A 48 16.69 -8.62 29.27
C ALA A 48 16.39 -7.25 28.61
N VAL A 49 17.05 -6.90 27.49
CA VAL A 49 16.68 -5.73 26.68
C VAL A 49 15.32 -5.93 26.02
N CYS A 50 15.06 -7.11 25.45
CA CYS A 50 13.77 -7.47 24.89
C CYS A 50 12.66 -7.38 25.94
N GLN A 51 12.88 -7.91 27.15
CA GLN A 51 11.92 -7.85 28.24
C GLN A 51 11.62 -6.40 28.66
N THR A 52 12.63 -5.54 28.68
CA THR A 52 12.43 -4.11 28.96
C THR A 52 11.42 -3.48 27.99
N ILE A 53 11.51 -3.80 26.69
CA ILE A 53 10.55 -3.33 25.69
C ILE A 53 9.19 -4.02 25.83
N GLN A 54 9.17 -5.31 26.16
CA GLN A 54 7.94 -6.07 26.40
C GLN A 54 7.12 -5.48 27.55
N ASP A 55 7.79 -5.03 28.61
CA ASP A 55 7.20 -4.47 29.83
C ASP A 55 6.75 -3.00 29.67
N LEU A 56 7.18 -2.31 28.61
CA LEU A 56 6.63 -0.99 28.29
C LEU A 56 5.12 -1.10 28.08
N PRO A 57 4.33 -0.04 28.38
CA PRO A 57 2.93 -0.03 28.01
C PRO A 57 2.78 -0.20 26.49
N ASP A 58 1.75 -0.92 26.06
CA ASP A 58 1.35 -0.93 24.66
C ASP A 58 0.98 0.53 24.29
N GLY A 59 1.63 1.06 23.24
CA GLY A 59 1.58 2.49 22.92
C GLY A 59 0.15 3.01 22.66
N TRP A 60 0.02 4.33 22.48
CA TRP A 60 -1.28 5.04 22.37
C TRP A 60 -2.17 4.60 21.20
N TRP A 61 -1.70 3.69 20.36
CA TRP A 61 -2.42 3.17 19.22
C TRP A 61 -3.51 2.14 19.58
N GLU A 62 -3.51 1.51 20.78
CA GLU A 62 -4.62 0.61 21.18
C GLU A 62 -5.98 1.33 21.19
N ALA A 63 -5.98 2.66 21.35
CA ALA A 63 -7.17 3.49 21.18
C ALA A 63 -7.73 3.50 19.74
N PHE A 64 -6.98 2.99 18.75
CA PHE A 64 -7.39 2.82 17.36
C PHE A 64 -7.78 1.38 17.00
N VAL A 65 -7.82 0.45 17.98
CA VAL A 65 -8.44 -0.88 17.79
C VAL A 65 -9.95 -0.70 17.68
N LEU A 66 -10.41 -0.36 16.47
CA LEU A 66 -11.82 -0.30 16.13
C LEU A 66 -12.35 -1.72 15.94
N SER A 67 -12.95 -2.27 17.01
CA SER A 67 -13.97 -3.32 16.99
C SER A 67 -13.62 -4.62 16.20
N THR A 68 -13.04 -5.57 16.91
CA THR A 68 -12.79 -6.98 16.52
C THR A 68 -14.07 -7.84 16.48
N LYS A 69 -15.05 -7.52 15.64
CA LYS A 69 -16.13 -8.47 15.35
C LYS A 69 -15.94 -9.08 13.96
N PRO A 70 -15.92 -10.42 13.80
CA PRO A 70 -15.90 -11.07 12.49
C PRO A 70 -17.16 -10.69 11.71
N ARG A 71 -17.02 -10.12 10.50
CA ARG A 71 -18.16 -9.66 9.70
C ARG A 71 -18.26 -10.43 8.38
N GLY A 72 -19.11 -11.45 8.37
CA GLY A 72 -19.78 -12.02 7.19
C GLY A 72 -18.92 -12.76 6.14
N LYS A 73 -19.53 -13.74 5.45
CA LYS A 73 -18.97 -14.40 4.25
C LYS A 73 -19.34 -13.62 2.99
N SER A 74 -18.41 -13.48 2.03
CA SER A 74 -18.64 -12.82 0.72
C SER A 74 -19.15 -13.81 -0.34
N THR A 75 -19.83 -13.27 -1.36
CA THR A 75 -20.24 -13.98 -2.60
C THR A 75 -19.90 -13.15 -3.83
N GLU A 76 -19.65 -13.86 -4.94
CA GLU A 76 -18.83 -13.47 -6.10
C GLU A 76 -19.46 -12.53 -7.13
N TRP A 77 -18.64 -11.57 -7.59
CA TRP A 77 -18.52 -11.06 -8.96
C TRP A 77 -17.04 -10.67 -9.11
N GLY A 78 -16.42 -10.87 -10.28
CA GLY A 78 -14.95 -10.88 -10.45
C GLY A 78 -14.18 -9.66 -9.89
N GLY A 79 -14.85 -8.51 -9.68
CA GLY A 79 -14.23 -7.31 -9.11
C GLY A 79 -14.15 -7.20 -7.57
N ARG A 80 -14.86 -8.02 -6.79
CA ARG A 80 -14.88 -7.90 -5.31
C ARG A 80 -14.30 -9.15 -4.64
N ALA A 81 -13.30 -8.96 -3.78
CA ALA A 81 -12.68 -10.03 -3.00
C ALA A 81 -13.49 -10.31 -1.72
N HIS A 82 -13.71 -9.29 -0.90
CA HIS A 82 -14.48 -9.41 0.34
C HIS A 82 -15.59 -8.36 0.43
N LYS A 83 -16.77 -8.76 0.91
CA LYS A 83 -17.94 -7.88 1.13
C LYS A 83 -18.10 -7.60 2.61
N THR A 84 -18.28 -6.34 2.98
CA THR A 84 -18.67 -5.96 4.34
C THR A 84 -19.46 -4.66 4.32
N THR A 85 -19.84 -4.18 5.50
CA THR A 85 -20.34 -2.83 5.71
C THR A 85 -19.77 -2.33 7.03
N LEU A 86 -18.81 -1.42 6.96
CA LEU A 86 -18.23 -0.76 8.11
C LEU A 86 -18.58 0.72 8.08
N THR A 87 -19.01 1.23 9.22
CA THR A 87 -19.23 2.64 9.50
C THR A 87 -18.59 2.96 10.85
N THR A 88 -18.26 4.23 11.07
CA THR A 88 -17.78 4.70 12.38
C THR A 88 -18.94 5.23 13.23
N VAL A 89 -18.81 5.09 14.55
CA VAL A 89 -19.60 5.84 15.53
C VAL A 89 -18.88 7.10 16.03
N ASN A 90 -17.56 7.18 15.79
CA ASN A 90 -16.67 8.24 16.23
C ASN A 90 -16.12 9.00 15.01
N ALA A 91 -17.01 9.72 14.32
CA ALA A 91 -16.64 10.52 13.17
C ALA A 91 -15.89 11.80 13.58
N LYS A 92 -14.85 12.14 12.82
CA LYS A 92 -14.12 13.42 12.95
C LYS A 92 -14.56 14.45 11.90
N SER A 93 -15.16 14.00 10.80
CA SER A 93 -15.74 14.86 9.77
C SER A 93 -16.87 14.13 9.05
N SER A 94 -17.58 14.82 8.17
CA SER A 94 -18.64 14.26 7.32
C SER A 94 -18.31 14.34 5.83
N LEU A 95 -17.03 14.48 5.49
CA LEU A 95 -16.59 14.69 4.10
C LEU A 95 -17.00 13.54 3.18
N LEU A 96 -17.02 12.30 3.68
CA LEU A 96 -17.43 11.11 2.95
C LEU A 96 -18.77 10.55 3.44
N ALA A 97 -19.60 11.36 4.10
CA ALA A 97 -20.92 10.93 4.51
C ALA A 97 -21.71 10.39 3.30
N ASP A 98 -22.34 9.23 3.50
CA ASP A 98 -23.14 8.51 2.49
C ASP A 98 -22.36 7.99 1.28
N ARG A 99 -21.03 8.14 1.25
CA ARG A 99 -20.18 7.61 0.18
C ARG A 99 -19.71 6.19 0.48
N THR A 100 -19.86 5.31 -0.50
CA THR A 100 -19.35 3.94 -0.44
C THR A 100 -17.90 3.86 -0.91
N VAL A 101 -17.05 3.22 -0.11
CA VAL A 101 -15.62 3.06 -0.39
C VAL A 101 -15.22 1.60 -0.34
N VAL A 102 -14.46 1.15 -1.33
CA VAL A 102 -13.83 -0.18 -1.35
C VAL A 102 -12.33 -0.04 -1.50
N PHE A 103 -11.59 -0.81 -0.72
CA PHE A 103 -10.12 -0.81 -0.76
C PHE A 103 -9.63 -1.95 -1.64
N LYS A 104 -8.51 -1.81 -2.31
CA LYS A 104 -7.86 -2.95 -2.97
C LYS A 104 -7.57 -4.06 -1.94
N ASP A 105 -7.65 -5.33 -2.35
CA ASP A 105 -7.44 -6.51 -1.47
C ASP A 105 -6.01 -6.69 -0.93
N ASN A 106 -5.17 -5.71 -1.20
CA ASN A 106 -3.83 -5.58 -0.68
C ASN A 106 -3.78 -4.57 0.48
N VAL A 107 -4.88 -3.88 0.79
CA VAL A 107 -5.00 -2.94 1.91
C VAL A 107 -5.59 -3.68 3.12
N SER A 108 -4.93 -3.59 4.27
CA SER A 108 -5.45 -4.20 5.51
C SER A 108 -6.73 -3.49 5.96
N VAL A 109 -7.82 -4.24 6.06
CA VAL A 109 -9.10 -3.79 6.63
C VAL A 109 -9.39 -4.68 7.83
N GLY A 110 -9.43 -4.10 9.03
CA GLY A 110 -9.56 -4.81 10.30
C GLY A 110 -10.74 -5.79 10.31
N GLY A 111 -10.44 -7.05 10.62
CA GLY A 111 -11.42 -8.14 10.65
C GLY A 111 -11.77 -8.75 9.29
N LEU A 112 -11.22 -8.26 8.19
CA LEU A 112 -11.34 -8.90 6.87
C LEU A 112 -10.10 -9.74 6.52
N PRO A 113 -10.25 -10.76 5.67
CA PRO A 113 -9.11 -11.45 5.10
C PRO A 113 -8.28 -10.51 4.20
N LEU A 114 -6.98 -10.77 4.15
CA LEU A 114 -6.02 -10.08 3.30
C LEU A 114 -5.47 -11.10 2.31
N GLY A 115 -6.07 -11.17 1.11
CA GLY A 115 -5.81 -12.23 0.14
C GLY A 115 -4.75 -11.88 -0.90
N LEU A 116 -4.62 -10.60 -1.27
CA LEU A 116 -3.68 -10.11 -2.29
C LEU A 116 -3.81 -10.81 -3.65
N GLY A 117 -5.03 -11.24 -3.99
CA GLY A 117 -5.28 -12.03 -5.20
C GLY A 117 -4.71 -13.45 -5.16
N CYS A 118 -4.04 -13.85 -4.08
CA CYS A 118 -3.39 -15.15 -3.95
C CYS A 118 -4.38 -16.23 -3.48
N SER A 119 -4.10 -17.48 -3.87
CA SER A 119 -4.85 -18.62 -3.37
C SER A 119 -4.67 -18.78 -1.85
N PRO A 120 -5.72 -19.07 -1.08
CA PRO A 120 -5.61 -19.30 0.37
C PRO A 120 -4.64 -20.46 0.69
N LYS A 121 -4.38 -21.36 -0.27
CA LYS A 121 -3.40 -22.45 -0.17
C LYS A 121 -1.95 -21.99 -0.01
N HIS A 122 -1.64 -20.74 -0.37
CA HIS A 122 -0.30 -20.16 -0.18
C HIS A 122 -0.05 -19.65 1.25
N PHE A 123 -1.06 -19.69 2.11
CA PHE A 123 -0.98 -19.20 3.49
C PHE A 123 -1.11 -20.35 4.50
N LYS A 124 -0.67 -20.09 5.73
CA LYS A 124 -0.77 -21.04 6.84
C LYS A 124 -2.20 -21.56 7.01
N ASP A 125 -2.33 -22.86 7.24
CA ASP A 125 -3.61 -23.58 7.41
C ASP A 125 -4.57 -23.49 6.20
N GLY A 126 -4.07 -23.09 5.03
CA GLY A 126 -4.86 -22.98 3.80
C GLY A 126 -5.95 -21.90 3.87
N LYS A 127 -5.72 -20.82 4.62
CA LYS A 127 -6.66 -19.72 4.83
C LYS A 127 -5.96 -18.37 4.67
N HIS A 128 -6.64 -17.41 4.07
CA HIS A 128 -6.16 -16.02 4.06
C HIS A 128 -5.98 -15.49 5.49
N PRO A 129 -4.88 -14.78 5.78
CA PRO A 129 -4.69 -14.15 7.07
C PRO A 129 -5.77 -13.10 7.30
N ILE A 130 -6.25 -12.99 8.53
CA ILE A 130 -7.21 -11.94 8.92
C ILE A 130 -6.42 -10.72 9.37
N SER A 131 -6.72 -9.57 8.79
CA SER A 131 -6.13 -8.29 9.20
C SER A 131 -6.57 -7.97 10.62
N THR A 132 -5.62 -7.81 11.53
CA THR A 132 -5.89 -7.40 12.93
C THR A 132 -5.98 -5.90 13.09
N ILE A 133 -5.55 -5.14 12.08
CA ILE A 133 -5.49 -3.68 12.07
C ILE A 133 -6.08 -3.12 10.78
N ASP A 134 -6.57 -1.89 10.85
CA ASP A 134 -6.86 -1.08 9.68
C ASP A 134 -5.58 -0.43 9.14
N ALA A 135 -5.47 -0.29 7.82
CA ALA A 135 -4.54 0.63 7.22
C ALA A 135 -4.91 2.08 7.53
N THR A 136 -3.91 2.99 7.58
CA THR A 136 -4.16 4.41 7.89
C THR A 136 -5.23 5.01 6.98
N VAL A 137 -5.22 4.65 5.69
CA VAL A 137 -6.23 5.08 4.70
C VAL A 137 -7.64 4.58 5.04
N VAL A 138 -7.78 3.37 5.60
CA VAL A 138 -9.08 2.83 6.04
C VAL A 138 -9.60 3.61 7.24
N SER A 139 -8.74 3.83 8.24
CA SER A 139 -9.10 4.62 9.42
C SER A 139 -9.50 6.05 9.07
N ARG A 140 -8.82 6.68 8.10
CA ARG A 140 -9.15 8.03 7.62
C ARG A 140 -10.53 8.09 6.94
N VAL A 141 -10.81 7.13 6.06
CA VAL A 141 -12.12 7.02 5.39
C VAL A 141 -13.24 6.82 6.42
N LEU A 142 -13.06 5.93 7.38
CA LEU A 142 -14.04 5.70 8.44
C LEU A 142 -14.23 6.98 9.29
N ALA A 143 -13.15 7.63 9.70
CA ALA A 143 -13.22 8.89 10.46
C ALA A 143 -13.94 10.02 9.69
N ALA A 144 -13.95 9.98 8.35
CA ALA A 144 -14.66 10.91 7.50
C ALA A 144 -16.11 10.50 7.16
N ARG A 145 -16.67 9.49 7.86
CA ARG A 145 -18.01 8.90 7.65
C ARG A 145 -18.20 8.14 6.34
N GLY A 146 -17.12 7.72 5.69
CA GLY A 146 -17.20 6.81 4.56
C GLY A 146 -17.75 5.44 4.98
N ILE A 147 -18.53 4.84 4.10
CA ILE A 147 -19.11 3.49 4.29
C ILE A 147 -18.21 2.48 3.59
N VAL A 148 -17.43 1.72 4.35
CA VAL A 148 -16.52 0.71 3.78
C VAL A 148 -17.32 -0.52 3.36
N ARG A 149 -17.29 -0.84 2.06
CA ARG A 149 -18.00 -1.98 1.47
C ARG A 149 -17.14 -3.23 1.26
N GLY A 150 -15.90 -3.22 1.74
CA GLY A 150 -14.97 -4.34 1.74
C GLY A 150 -13.77 -4.13 0.82
N THR A 151 -13.30 -5.22 0.21
CA THR A 151 -12.10 -5.23 -0.62
C THR A 151 -12.37 -5.60 -2.08
N ALA A 152 -11.64 -4.97 -2.99
CA ALA A 152 -11.68 -5.19 -4.43
C ALA A 152 -10.57 -6.15 -4.86
N THR A 153 -10.89 -7.06 -5.75
CA THR A 153 -9.93 -8.01 -6.34
C THR A 153 -8.69 -7.28 -6.86
N CYS A 154 -7.53 -7.88 -6.64
CA CYS A 154 -6.28 -7.45 -7.25
C CYS A 154 -5.52 -8.64 -7.81
N GLU A 155 -4.55 -8.37 -8.65
CA GLU A 155 -3.69 -9.41 -9.23
C GLU A 155 -2.84 -10.08 -8.15
N ILE A 156 -2.47 -11.35 -8.39
CA ILE A 156 -1.58 -12.11 -7.48
C ILE A 156 -0.37 -11.23 -7.16
N PHE A 157 -0.14 -11.01 -5.87
CA PHE A 157 1.00 -10.23 -5.40
C PHE A 157 1.04 -8.79 -5.95
N SER A 158 -0.09 -8.25 -6.42
CA SER A 158 -0.13 -6.97 -7.13
C SER A 158 0.85 -6.89 -8.32
N ALA A 159 1.28 -8.04 -8.85
CA ALA A 159 2.45 -8.16 -9.73
C ALA A 159 2.08 -8.37 -11.20
N PHE A 160 0.94 -7.84 -11.63
CA PHE A 160 0.52 -7.91 -13.03
C PHE A 160 -0.32 -6.70 -13.46
N ALA A 161 -0.16 -6.30 -14.73
CA ALA A 161 -0.74 -5.07 -15.29
C ALA A 161 -2.08 -5.27 -16.01
N LEU A 162 -2.52 -6.53 -16.17
CA LEU A 162 -3.85 -6.88 -16.68
C LEU A 162 -4.65 -7.57 -15.57
N SER A 163 -5.80 -8.15 -15.90
CA SER A 163 -6.82 -8.51 -14.90
C SER A 163 -7.22 -9.99 -14.89
N PHE A 164 -6.27 -10.91 -15.02
CA PHE A 164 -6.56 -12.35 -15.17
C PHE A 164 -5.77 -13.27 -14.23
N THR A 165 -4.87 -12.73 -13.40
CA THR A 165 -3.96 -13.56 -12.60
C THR A 165 -4.51 -13.91 -11.24
N SER A 166 -5.49 -13.18 -10.70
CA SER A 166 -6.07 -13.46 -9.38
C SER A 166 -6.64 -14.88 -9.27
N ASP A 167 -6.40 -15.54 -8.13
CA ASP A 167 -6.99 -16.86 -7.82
C ASP A 167 -8.53 -16.78 -7.72
N SER A 168 -9.06 -15.61 -7.39
CA SER A 168 -10.51 -15.35 -7.41
C SER A 168 -11.11 -15.32 -8.82
N GLY A 169 -10.29 -15.48 -9.85
CA GLY A 169 -10.70 -15.49 -11.26
C GLY A 169 -10.46 -14.15 -11.97
N VAL A 170 -10.79 -14.15 -13.26
CA VAL A 170 -10.61 -13.02 -14.18
C VAL A 170 -11.54 -11.86 -13.80
N VAL A 171 -11.00 -10.65 -13.71
CA VAL A 171 -11.80 -9.42 -13.58
C VAL A 171 -12.12 -8.89 -14.96
N HIS A 172 -13.40 -8.80 -15.27
CA HIS A 172 -13.89 -8.30 -16.55
C HIS A 172 -14.17 -6.80 -16.52
N ASN A 173 -13.96 -6.15 -17.66
CA ASN A 173 -14.28 -4.75 -17.85
C ASN A 173 -15.81 -4.54 -17.84
N ALA A 174 -16.28 -3.58 -17.05
CA ALA A 174 -17.71 -3.29 -16.93
C ALA A 174 -18.32 -2.74 -18.22
N TRP A 175 -17.53 -2.11 -19.11
CA TRP A 175 -17.98 -1.64 -20.43
C TRP A 175 -18.03 -2.76 -21.47
N LEU A 176 -17.13 -3.75 -21.33
CA LEU A 176 -16.94 -4.79 -22.33
C LEU A 176 -16.50 -6.12 -21.68
N PRO A 177 -17.46 -7.01 -21.33
CA PRO A 177 -17.17 -8.31 -20.76
C PRO A 177 -16.28 -9.14 -21.67
N GLY A 178 -15.38 -9.92 -21.07
CA GLY A 178 -14.33 -10.66 -21.77
C GLY A 178 -13.05 -9.86 -22.03
N TYR A 179 -13.04 -8.55 -21.78
CA TYR A 179 -11.86 -7.71 -21.89
C TYR A 179 -11.30 -7.36 -20.52
N ALA A 180 -10.00 -7.03 -20.50
CA ALA A 180 -9.30 -6.68 -19.29
C ALA A 180 -9.78 -5.35 -18.70
N THR A 181 -9.76 -5.26 -17.38
CA THR A 181 -9.99 -4.03 -16.62
C THR A 181 -8.67 -3.32 -16.29
N GLY A 182 -7.55 -3.79 -16.83
CA GLY A 182 -6.22 -3.39 -16.36
C GLY A 182 -5.92 -3.91 -14.94
N GLY A 183 -4.68 -3.79 -14.50
CA GLY A 183 -4.22 -4.25 -13.19
C GLY A 183 -3.12 -3.35 -12.60
N CYS A 184 -2.70 -3.55 -11.36
CA CYS A 184 -3.19 -4.60 -10.46
C CYS A 184 -4.40 -4.24 -9.60
N SER A 185 -4.90 -2.98 -9.65
CA SER A 185 -6.15 -2.57 -8.99
C SER A 185 -7.38 -2.91 -9.86
N SER A 186 -7.42 -4.13 -10.39
CA SER A 186 -8.38 -4.57 -11.41
C SER A 186 -9.82 -4.50 -10.93
N GLY A 187 -10.11 -4.97 -9.72
CA GLY A 187 -11.42 -4.88 -9.10
C GLY A 187 -11.86 -3.44 -8.81
N CYS A 188 -10.91 -2.56 -8.47
CA CYS A 188 -11.19 -1.14 -8.21
C CYS A 188 -11.77 -0.45 -9.45
N GLY A 189 -11.11 -0.64 -10.61
CA GLY A 189 -11.61 -0.12 -11.89
C GLY A 189 -12.98 -0.69 -12.26
N ALA A 190 -13.17 -2.00 -12.06
CA ALA A 190 -14.42 -2.68 -12.38
C ALA A 190 -15.60 -2.14 -11.56
N LEU A 191 -15.43 -2.00 -10.25
CA LEU A 191 -16.52 -1.61 -9.33
C LEU A 191 -16.94 -0.14 -9.52
N VAL A 192 -16.00 0.77 -9.77
CA VAL A 192 -16.32 2.19 -9.98
C VAL A 192 -17.02 2.40 -11.32
N SER A 193 -16.56 1.74 -12.38
CA SER A 193 -17.11 1.93 -13.74
C SER A 193 -18.54 1.41 -13.93
N VAL A 194 -19.05 0.53 -13.04
CA VAL A 194 -20.46 0.06 -13.09
C VAL A 194 -21.42 1.24 -13.18
N GLY A 195 -21.20 2.30 -12.39
CA GLY A 195 -22.11 3.44 -12.36
C GLY A 195 -22.14 4.21 -13.68
N ASP A 196 -21.00 4.37 -14.36
CA ASP A 196 -20.94 5.03 -15.68
C ASP A 196 -21.60 4.17 -16.75
N VAL A 197 -21.40 2.85 -16.72
CA VAL A 197 -22.03 1.91 -17.65
C VAL A 197 -23.55 1.91 -17.47
N GLU A 198 -24.04 1.89 -16.24
CA GLU A 198 -25.47 1.98 -15.94
C GLU A 198 -26.09 3.28 -16.45
N GLN A 199 -25.39 4.40 -16.27
CA GLN A 199 -25.83 5.70 -16.78
C GLN A 199 -25.83 5.75 -18.32
N ALA A 200 -24.78 5.23 -18.96
CA ALA A 200 -24.69 5.15 -20.42
C ALA A 200 -25.81 4.26 -21.00
N ARG A 201 -26.11 3.12 -20.37
CA ARG A 201 -27.22 2.23 -20.77
C ARG A 201 -28.60 2.87 -20.70
N LYS A 202 -28.81 3.83 -19.78
CA LYS A 202 -30.06 4.60 -19.71
C LYS A 202 -30.21 5.58 -20.89
N SER A 203 -29.11 6.01 -21.50
CA SER A 203 -29.10 7.04 -22.54
C SER A 203 -28.87 6.50 -23.96
N ALA A 204 -28.25 5.33 -24.12
CA ALA A 204 -27.95 4.72 -25.41
C ALA A 204 -28.77 3.44 -25.65
N LYS A 205 -29.46 3.36 -26.80
CA LYS A 205 -30.33 2.22 -27.16
C LYS A 205 -29.57 0.95 -27.58
N ASP A 206 -28.32 1.08 -28.00
CA ASP A 206 -27.55 0.00 -28.65
C ASP A 206 -26.39 -0.55 -27.80
N LEU A 207 -26.30 -0.17 -26.52
CA LEU A 207 -25.30 -0.75 -25.63
C LEU A 207 -25.67 -2.19 -25.26
N ARG A 208 -24.72 -3.11 -25.39
CA ARG A 208 -24.89 -4.51 -24.99
C ARG A 208 -25.34 -4.60 -23.54
N THR A 209 -26.43 -5.32 -23.30
CA THR A 209 -26.99 -5.57 -21.97
C THR A 209 -26.47 -6.90 -21.44
N TYR A 210 -25.89 -6.85 -20.25
CA TYR A 210 -25.44 -7.99 -19.47
C TYR A 210 -25.53 -7.60 -17.99
N ALA A 211 -25.67 -8.59 -17.11
CA ALA A 211 -25.73 -8.34 -15.68
C ALA A 211 -24.45 -7.65 -15.21
N LEU A 212 -24.61 -6.48 -14.58
CA LEU A 212 -23.53 -5.80 -13.86
C LEU A 212 -23.61 -6.21 -12.39
N GLY A 213 -22.46 -6.28 -11.74
CA GLY A 213 -22.39 -6.39 -10.28
C GLY A 213 -22.77 -5.07 -9.60
N GLU A 214 -22.70 -5.05 -8.27
CA GLU A 214 -22.89 -3.83 -7.49
C GLU A 214 -21.69 -2.87 -7.70
N GLY A 215 -21.98 -1.63 -8.10
CA GLY A 215 -20.98 -0.56 -8.19
C GLY A 215 -20.67 0.09 -6.83
N VAL A 216 -19.66 0.96 -6.81
CA VAL A 216 -19.32 1.80 -5.64
C VAL A 216 -18.94 3.22 -6.08
N ASP A 217 -19.04 4.18 -5.16
CA ASP A 217 -18.70 5.58 -5.47
C ASP A 217 -17.20 5.76 -5.67
N MET A 218 -16.40 5.18 -4.77
CA MET A 218 -14.96 5.39 -4.72
C MET A 218 -14.21 4.11 -4.36
N THR A 219 -12.99 4.00 -4.88
CA THR A 219 -12.05 2.95 -4.49
C THR A 219 -10.68 3.52 -4.18
N ILE A 220 -9.87 2.73 -3.46
CA ILE A 220 -8.45 3.01 -3.20
C ILE A 220 -7.62 1.89 -3.81
N GLY A 221 -6.80 2.24 -4.79
CA GLY A 221 -5.88 1.33 -5.46
C GLY A 221 -4.45 1.50 -4.98
N GLY A 222 -3.58 0.59 -5.41
CA GLY A 222 -2.12 0.72 -5.26
C GLY A 222 -1.47 0.94 -6.63
N ASP A 223 -0.40 1.73 -6.72
CA ASP A 223 0.32 2.04 -7.97
C ASP A 223 1.84 2.00 -7.76
N GLN A 224 2.46 0.97 -8.35
CA GLN A 224 3.91 0.79 -8.38
C GLN A 224 4.53 1.11 -9.74
N GLY A 225 3.80 0.78 -10.80
CA GLY A 225 4.21 0.99 -12.20
C GLY A 225 3.06 1.44 -13.10
N GLY A 226 1.93 1.82 -12.53
CA GLY A 226 0.69 2.13 -13.27
C GLY A 226 -0.58 1.57 -12.65
N SER A 227 -0.51 0.84 -11.53
CA SER A 227 -1.61 0.00 -11.06
C SER A 227 -2.87 0.73 -10.55
N ILE A 228 -2.86 2.07 -10.43
CA ILE A 228 -4.08 2.90 -10.29
C ILE A 228 -4.51 3.43 -11.67
N ARG A 229 -3.55 3.95 -12.44
CA ARG A 229 -3.79 4.65 -13.71
C ARG A 229 -4.20 3.72 -14.85
N LEU A 230 -3.63 2.52 -14.93
CA LEU A 230 -3.94 1.51 -15.94
C LEU A 230 -5.39 1.01 -15.76
N PRO A 231 -5.83 0.55 -14.58
CA PRO A 231 -7.23 0.18 -14.43
C PRO A 231 -8.19 1.35 -14.65
N ALA A 232 -7.83 2.54 -14.21
CA ALA A 232 -8.65 3.73 -14.45
C ALA A 232 -8.83 4.02 -15.95
N SER A 233 -7.74 3.94 -16.72
CA SER A 233 -7.76 4.13 -18.18
C SER A 233 -8.58 3.05 -18.90
N TYR A 234 -8.42 1.77 -18.52
CA TYR A 234 -9.16 0.67 -19.14
C TYR A 234 -10.66 0.73 -18.79
N SER A 235 -11.00 1.18 -17.59
CA SER A 235 -12.38 1.30 -17.10
C SER A 235 -13.07 2.62 -17.45
N GLY A 236 -12.37 3.58 -18.04
CA GLY A 236 -12.93 4.90 -18.37
C GLY A 236 -13.31 5.74 -17.14
N ILE A 237 -12.54 5.64 -16.06
CA ILE A 237 -12.76 6.38 -14.80
C ILE A 237 -11.52 7.23 -14.46
N PHE A 238 -11.59 8.05 -13.41
CA PHE A 238 -10.44 8.78 -12.90
C PHE A 238 -9.67 7.95 -11.87
N GLY A 239 -8.34 7.94 -11.99
CA GLY A 239 -7.44 7.33 -11.01
C GLY A 239 -6.20 8.19 -10.83
N LEU A 240 -5.95 8.62 -9.60
CA LEU A 240 -4.84 9.50 -9.27
C LEU A 240 -3.77 8.73 -8.49
N LYS A 241 -2.56 8.65 -9.06
CA LYS A 241 -1.36 8.31 -8.30
C LYS A 241 -0.83 9.61 -7.66
N PRO A 242 -0.92 9.79 -6.34
CA PRO A 242 -0.47 11.02 -5.70
C PRO A 242 1.05 11.21 -5.78
N THR A 243 1.53 12.36 -5.32
CA THR A 243 2.95 12.58 -5.04
C THR A 243 3.45 11.51 -4.05
N TYR A 244 4.66 11.02 -4.27
CA TYR A 244 5.29 10.03 -3.39
C TYR A 244 5.35 10.57 -1.95
N GLY A 245 4.96 9.74 -0.98
CA GLY A 245 4.90 10.13 0.43
C GLY A 245 3.73 11.04 0.82
N LEU A 246 2.82 11.43 -0.08
CA LEU A 246 1.66 12.27 0.27
C LEU A 246 0.56 11.47 0.98
N VAL A 247 0.29 10.25 0.52
CA VAL A 247 -0.68 9.33 1.14
C VAL A 247 0.09 8.17 1.76
N PRO A 248 -0.14 7.85 3.04
CA PRO A 248 0.60 6.80 3.73
C PRO A 248 0.29 5.41 3.16
N TYR A 249 1.33 4.59 3.06
CA TYR A 249 1.28 3.18 2.68
C TYR A 249 1.19 2.22 3.88
N THR A 250 1.01 2.75 5.09
CA THR A 250 0.92 2.00 6.36
C THR A 250 -0.14 0.90 6.30
N SER A 251 0.30 -0.33 6.59
CA SER A 251 -0.50 -1.57 6.56
C SER A 251 -1.12 -1.89 5.19
N ILE A 252 -0.48 -1.49 4.11
CA ILE A 252 -0.79 -1.96 2.74
C ILE A 252 0.24 -3.00 2.35
N ALA A 253 -0.25 -4.21 2.09
CA ALA A 253 0.53 -5.39 1.85
C ALA A 253 0.68 -5.71 0.35
N PRO A 254 1.78 -6.35 -0.02
CA PRO A 254 3.11 -6.04 0.49
C PRO A 254 3.66 -4.81 -0.26
N PRO A 255 4.58 -4.09 0.35
CA PRO A 255 5.35 -3.11 -0.40
C PRO A 255 6.23 -3.84 -1.42
N LEU A 256 6.11 -3.49 -2.70
CA LEU A 256 6.89 -4.10 -3.77
C LEU A 256 8.33 -3.59 -3.74
N CYS A 257 8.45 -2.28 -3.57
CA CYS A 257 9.70 -1.55 -3.44
C CYS A 257 9.35 -0.20 -2.83
N PRO A 258 9.84 0.11 -1.61
CA PRO A 258 9.45 1.30 -0.88
C PRO A 258 9.51 2.58 -1.72
N MET A 259 10.48 2.69 -2.63
CA MET A 259 10.70 3.87 -3.49
C MET A 259 9.58 4.15 -4.51
N ILE A 260 8.72 3.18 -4.79
CA ILE A 260 7.69 3.29 -5.84
C ILE A 260 6.29 2.93 -5.36
N ASP A 261 6.14 2.49 -4.11
CA ASP A 261 4.83 2.14 -3.56
C ASP A 261 3.99 3.40 -3.37
N HIS A 262 2.87 3.49 -4.10
CA HIS A 262 1.86 4.52 -3.90
C HIS A 262 0.51 3.86 -3.64
N THR A 263 -0.34 4.55 -2.87
CA THR A 263 -1.77 4.27 -2.77
C THR A 263 -2.53 5.54 -3.10
N GLY A 264 -3.73 5.43 -3.66
CA GLY A 264 -4.46 6.60 -4.12
C GLY A 264 -5.89 6.37 -4.57
N PRO A 265 -6.64 7.47 -4.73
CA PRO A 265 -8.08 7.43 -5.00
C PRO A 265 -8.41 7.12 -6.47
N MET A 266 -9.51 6.42 -6.66
CA MET A 266 -10.14 6.12 -7.94
C MET A 266 -11.64 6.37 -7.84
N ALA A 267 -12.22 7.12 -8.78
CA ALA A 267 -13.63 7.51 -8.78
C ALA A 267 -14.14 7.84 -10.20
N ARG A 268 -15.46 7.98 -10.34
CA ARG A 268 -16.11 8.29 -11.62
C ARG A 268 -15.94 9.74 -12.08
N ILE A 269 -15.81 10.66 -11.12
CA ILE A 269 -15.67 12.09 -11.36
C ILE A 269 -14.46 12.66 -10.63
N ILE A 270 -13.88 13.73 -11.17
CA ILE A 270 -12.65 14.33 -10.65
C ILE A 270 -12.86 14.96 -9.27
N GLU A 271 -14.06 15.45 -8.98
CA GLU A 271 -14.45 16.01 -7.68
C GLU A 271 -14.38 14.96 -6.58
N ASP A 272 -14.82 13.73 -6.86
CA ASP A 272 -14.74 12.64 -5.89
C ASP A 272 -13.28 12.17 -5.70
N VAL A 273 -12.44 12.21 -6.74
CA VAL A 273 -10.99 11.98 -6.61
C VAL A 273 -10.34 13.04 -5.71
N ALA A 274 -10.67 14.32 -5.91
CA ALA A 274 -10.14 15.43 -5.12
C ALA A 274 -10.60 15.33 -3.65
N LEU A 275 -11.89 15.10 -3.42
CA LEU A 275 -12.46 14.88 -2.09
C LEU A 275 -11.80 13.71 -1.37
N HIS A 276 -11.62 12.60 -2.07
CA HIS A 276 -11.02 11.40 -1.51
C HIS A 276 -9.54 11.66 -1.17
N LEU A 277 -8.79 12.36 -2.03
CA LEU A 277 -7.41 12.75 -1.73
C LEU A 277 -7.32 13.63 -0.48
N THR A 278 -8.27 14.56 -0.27
CA THR A 278 -8.31 15.40 0.94
C THR A 278 -8.39 14.56 2.21
N VAL A 279 -9.16 13.47 2.16
CA VAL A 279 -9.31 12.56 3.31
C VAL A 279 -8.10 11.65 3.49
N LEU A 280 -7.46 11.24 2.39
CA LEU A 280 -6.38 10.26 2.40
C LEU A 280 -5.00 10.84 2.70
N ALA A 281 -4.72 12.08 2.30
CA ALA A 281 -3.39 12.68 2.37
C ALA A 281 -2.95 13.06 3.80
N GLY A 282 -1.65 13.20 3.99
CA GLY A 282 -1.02 13.78 5.18
C GLY A 282 -0.21 12.78 6.00
N TYR A 283 0.86 13.24 6.64
CA TYR A 283 1.78 12.44 7.46
C TYR A 283 1.05 11.65 8.54
N ASP A 284 1.39 10.37 8.70
CA ASP A 284 0.76 9.51 9.70
C ASP A 284 1.67 9.13 10.87
N GLY A 285 2.95 9.51 10.84
CA GLY A 285 3.91 9.20 11.88
C GLY A 285 4.36 7.73 11.90
N ILE A 286 4.05 6.96 10.85
CA ILE A 286 4.32 5.51 10.81
C ILE A 286 5.04 5.12 9.51
N ASP A 287 4.62 5.65 8.36
CA ASP A 287 5.19 5.26 7.06
C ASP A 287 6.53 5.96 6.77
N PRO A 288 7.65 5.24 6.66
CA PRO A 288 8.97 5.83 6.37
C PRO A 288 9.09 6.41 4.96
N ARG A 289 8.12 6.13 4.07
CA ARG A 289 8.08 6.71 2.71
C ARG A 289 7.71 8.19 2.75
N MET A 290 7.09 8.63 3.84
CA MET A 290 6.70 10.02 4.02
C MET A 290 7.90 10.81 4.52
N THR A 291 8.23 11.88 3.81
CA THR A 291 9.42 12.69 4.05
C THR A 291 9.06 13.96 4.81
N PRO A 292 10.03 14.78 5.26
CA PRO A 292 9.72 16.07 5.90
C PRO A 292 8.87 17.03 5.03
N GLU A 293 8.83 16.80 3.71
CA GLU A 293 7.97 17.54 2.77
C GLU A 293 6.51 17.05 2.76
N SER A 294 6.21 15.89 3.35
CA SER A 294 4.84 15.40 3.49
C SER A 294 4.07 16.31 4.46
N PRO A 295 2.93 16.89 4.06
CA PRO A 295 2.19 17.80 4.93
C PRO A 295 1.65 17.07 6.15
N MET A 296 1.63 17.71 7.31
CA MET A 296 0.85 17.19 8.44
C MET A 296 -0.64 17.16 8.06
N PRO A 297 -1.47 16.30 8.67
CA PRO A 297 -2.90 16.24 8.35
C PRO A 297 -3.64 17.60 8.42
N SER A 298 -3.23 18.49 9.32
CA SER A 298 -3.79 19.85 9.45
C SER A 298 -3.31 20.84 8.36
N GLN A 299 -2.29 20.46 7.60
CA GLN A 299 -1.69 21.25 6.52
C GLN A 299 -2.03 20.70 5.13
N VAL A 300 -2.79 19.62 5.06
CA VAL A 300 -3.29 19.06 3.80
C VAL A 300 -4.27 20.06 3.18
N SER A 301 -4.06 20.38 1.92
CA SER A 301 -4.98 21.25 1.16
C SER A 301 -6.37 20.63 1.04
N ASP A 302 -7.39 21.49 1.02
CA ASP A 302 -8.74 21.07 0.60
C ASP A 302 -8.78 20.98 -0.93
N TYR A 303 -8.33 19.86 -1.49
CA TYR A 303 -8.22 19.70 -2.94
C TYR A 303 -9.57 19.86 -3.67
N LEU A 304 -10.69 19.48 -3.04
CA LEU A 304 -12.01 19.71 -3.62
C LEU A 304 -12.38 21.20 -3.58
N GLY A 305 -12.11 21.87 -2.46
CA GLY A 305 -12.27 23.32 -2.32
C GLY A 305 -11.44 24.08 -3.34
N ASP A 306 -10.17 23.72 -3.50
CA ASP A 306 -9.23 24.32 -4.46
C ASP A 306 -9.71 24.13 -5.90
N LEU A 307 -10.17 22.93 -6.25
CA LEU A 307 -10.74 22.64 -7.57
C LEU A 307 -11.99 23.50 -7.84
N LYS A 308 -12.91 23.57 -6.88
CA LYS A 308 -14.14 24.38 -7.01
C LYS A 308 -13.83 25.88 -7.09
N ALA A 309 -12.88 26.35 -6.30
CA ALA A 309 -12.43 27.74 -6.31
C ALA A 309 -11.81 28.09 -7.67
N TRP A 310 -10.99 27.20 -8.23
CA TRP A 310 -10.40 27.40 -9.55
C TRP A 310 -11.47 27.47 -10.65
N ILE A 311 -12.44 26.55 -10.66
CA ILE A 311 -13.57 26.58 -11.61
C ILE A 311 -14.39 27.86 -11.44
N SER A 312 -14.71 28.25 -10.19
CA SER A 312 -15.49 29.46 -9.91
C SER A 312 -14.76 30.74 -10.31
N GLN A 313 -13.44 30.80 -10.13
CA GLN A 313 -12.63 31.92 -10.59
C GLN A 313 -12.67 32.04 -12.12
N LYS A 314 -12.56 30.91 -12.83
CA LYS A 314 -12.69 30.86 -14.29
C LYS A 314 -14.07 31.31 -14.75
N ASP A 315 -15.13 30.83 -14.10
CA ASP A 315 -16.50 31.20 -14.43
C ASP A 315 -16.78 32.70 -14.19
N THR A 316 -16.30 33.24 -13.07
CA THR A 316 -16.41 34.67 -12.74
C THR A 316 -15.65 35.56 -13.74
N ALA A 317 -14.53 35.08 -14.26
CA ALA A 317 -13.78 35.75 -15.31
C ALA A 317 -14.40 35.58 -16.71
N HIS A 318 -15.55 34.88 -16.82
CA HIS A 318 -16.17 34.46 -18.08
C HIS A 318 -15.23 33.62 -18.97
N GLU A 319 -14.30 32.89 -18.33
CA GLU A 319 -13.34 32.01 -18.99
C GLU A 319 -13.78 30.54 -18.96
N TRP A 320 -14.89 30.16 -18.31
CA TRP A 320 -15.37 28.77 -18.27
C TRP A 320 -16.20 28.39 -19.50
N THR A 321 -15.61 28.56 -20.68
CA THR A 321 -16.25 28.32 -21.99
C THR A 321 -15.46 27.33 -22.84
N LEU A 322 -16.04 26.84 -23.94
CA LEU A 322 -15.39 25.88 -24.84
C LEU A 322 -14.17 26.43 -25.59
N ASP A 323 -13.91 27.74 -25.51
CA ASP A 323 -12.80 28.44 -26.15
C ASP A 323 -11.78 29.04 -25.16
N SER A 324 -12.04 29.01 -23.85
CA SER A 324 -11.17 29.67 -22.87
C SER A 324 -11.00 28.97 -21.51
N ALA A 325 -11.66 27.83 -21.27
CA ALA A 325 -11.59 27.12 -19.99
C ALA A 325 -10.16 26.71 -19.58
N ALA A 326 -9.28 26.50 -20.55
CA ALA A 326 -7.89 26.13 -20.34
C ALA A 326 -6.91 27.32 -20.50
N LYS A 327 -7.41 28.55 -20.65
CA LYS A 327 -6.57 29.75 -20.79
C LYS A 327 -5.58 29.89 -19.63
N GLY A 328 -4.31 30.09 -19.98
CA GLY A 328 -3.22 30.19 -19.00
C GLY A 328 -2.66 28.84 -18.53
N LEU A 329 -3.26 27.72 -18.91
CA LEU A 329 -2.64 26.41 -18.72
C LEU A 329 -1.55 26.19 -19.78
N ARG A 330 -0.45 25.58 -19.35
CA ARG A 330 0.66 25.15 -20.21
C ARG A 330 0.76 23.64 -20.13
N ALA A 331 0.67 22.95 -21.25
CA ALA A 331 0.73 21.49 -21.31
C ALA A 331 1.85 21.04 -22.26
N GLY A 332 2.67 20.11 -21.78
CA GLY A 332 3.70 19.46 -22.59
C GLY A 332 3.22 18.08 -23.05
N VAL A 333 3.10 17.88 -24.36
CA VAL A 333 2.86 16.55 -24.95
C VAL A 333 4.22 15.89 -25.18
N LEU A 334 4.50 14.80 -24.48
CA LEU A 334 5.79 14.12 -24.58
C LEU A 334 5.88 13.36 -25.89
N LYS A 335 6.84 13.74 -26.73
CA LYS A 335 7.10 13.05 -28.00
C LYS A 335 7.36 11.56 -27.77
N GLU A 336 8.19 11.24 -26.79
CA GLU A 336 8.62 9.86 -26.53
C GLU A 336 7.47 8.93 -26.09
N SER A 337 6.34 9.46 -25.58
CA SER A 337 5.20 8.61 -25.20
C SER A 337 4.41 8.06 -26.40
N PHE A 338 4.61 8.63 -27.60
CA PHE A 338 4.01 8.14 -28.85
C PHE A 338 4.94 7.20 -29.64
N GLU A 339 6.21 7.09 -29.24
CA GLU A 339 7.23 6.28 -29.90
C GLU A 339 7.38 4.89 -29.25
N VAL A 340 6.37 4.45 -28.51
CA VAL A 340 6.37 3.19 -27.76
C VAL A 340 5.95 2.04 -28.68
N ALA A 341 6.72 0.95 -28.65
CA ALA A 341 6.40 -0.25 -29.40
C ALA A 341 5.04 -0.83 -28.98
N GLY A 342 4.19 -1.14 -29.96
CA GLY A 342 2.86 -1.70 -29.72
C GLY A 342 1.77 -0.68 -29.35
N LEU A 343 2.06 0.63 -29.45
CA LEU A 343 1.02 1.66 -29.32
C LEU A 343 -0.01 1.53 -30.46
N ASP A 344 -1.27 1.38 -30.08
CA ASP A 344 -2.38 1.34 -31.02
C ASP A 344 -2.63 2.73 -31.64
N ALA A 345 -2.80 2.78 -32.97
CA ALA A 345 -2.97 4.03 -33.70
C ALA A 345 -4.25 4.78 -33.31
N ALA A 346 -5.32 4.08 -32.95
CA ALA A 346 -6.57 4.69 -32.50
C ALA A 346 -6.41 5.29 -31.10
N VAL A 347 -5.63 4.66 -30.22
CA VAL A 347 -5.28 5.23 -28.91
C VAL A 347 -4.42 6.48 -29.08
N ALA A 348 -3.39 6.42 -29.93
CA ALA A 348 -2.56 7.58 -30.24
C ALA A 348 -3.39 8.76 -30.76
N ALA A 349 -4.25 8.52 -31.76
CA ALA A 349 -5.14 9.54 -32.32
C ALA A 349 -6.10 10.13 -31.27
N THR A 350 -6.63 9.29 -30.37
CA THR A 350 -7.53 9.72 -29.30
C THR A 350 -6.83 10.67 -28.32
N VAL A 351 -5.61 10.34 -27.90
CA VAL A 351 -4.81 11.18 -26.99
C VAL A 351 -4.37 12.47 -27.67
N SER A 352 -3.95 12.42 -28.95
CA SER A 352 -3.63 13.61 -29.72
C SER A 352 -4.84 14.54 -29.87
N SER A 353 -6.02 13.98 -30.18
CA SER A 353 -7.26 14.77 -30.25
C SER A 353 -7.63 15.40 -28.90
N ALA A 354 -7.34 14.73 -27.77
CA ALA A 354 -7.51 15.33 -26.46
C ALA A 354 -6.57 16.54 -26.25
N ALA A 355 -5.32 16.46 -26.70
CA ALA A 355 -4.39 17.60 -26.66
C ALA A 355 -4.88 18.78 -27.53
N ASP A 356 -5.39 18.50 -28.73
CA ASP A 356 -5.98 19.53 -29.61
C ASP A 356 -7.20 20.20 -28.96
N ARG A 357 -8.00 19.45 -28.20
CA ARG A 357 -9.10 20.02 -27.42
C ARG A 357 -8.61 20.98 -26.34
N PHE A 358 -7.48 20.72 -25.69
CA PHE A 358 -6.89 21.68 -24.76
C PHE A 358 -6.42 22.96 -25.46
N VAL A 359 -5.89 22.86 -26.69
CA VAL A 359 -5.57 24.05 -27.52
C VAL A 359 -6.85 24.82 -27.83
N ALA A 360 -7.91 24.15 -28.26
CA ALA A 360 -9.19 24.78 -28.55
C ALA A 360 -9.79 25.48 -27.32
N LEU A 361 -9.56 24.95 -26.11
CA LEU A 361 -9.94 25.54 -24.83
C LEU A 361 -9.00 26.68 -24.37
N GLY A 362 -7.98 27.06 -25.15
CA GLY A 362 -7.10 28.18 -24.89
C GLY A 362 -5.78 27.87 -24.14
N ALA A 363 -5.40 26.59 -24.00
CA ALA A 363 -4.11 26.23 -23.40
C ALA A 363 -2.92 26.43 -24.36
N ASP A 364 -1.74 26.74 -23.80
CA ASP A 364 -0.46 26.64 -24.51
C ASP A 364 0.01 25.18 -24.49
N VAL A 365 -0.38 24.42 -25.51
CA VAL A 365 0.04 23.02 -25.67
C VAL A 365 1.22 22.95 -26.62
N LYS A 366 2.32 22.32 -26.18
CA LYS A 366 3.53 22.15 -26.98
C LYS A 366 4.00 20.70 -26.94
N GLU A 367 4.46 20.21 -28.08
CA GLU A 367 5.29 19.01 -28.10
C GLU A 367 6.61 19.31 -27.39
N ILE A 368 7.01 18.43 -26.48
CA ILE A 368 8.27 18.50 -25.75
C ILE A 368 8.98 17.15 -25.83
N SER A 369 10.31 17.19 -25.78
CA SER A 369 11.14 15.99 -25.76
C SER A 369 11.81 15.85 -24.40
N ILE A 370 11.65 14.67 -23.80
CA ILE A 370 12.42 14.21 -22.66
C ILE A 370 13.03 12.86 -23.06
N PRO A 371 14.23 12.84 -23.68
CA PRO A 371 14.82 11.61 -24.20
C PRO A 371 14.96 10.50 -23.15
N MET A 372 15.14 10.88 -21.88
CA MET A 372 15.21 9.96 -20.74
C MET A 372 13.93 9.14 -20.53
N HIS A 373 12.77 9.62 -21.00
CA HIS A 373 11.50 8.93 -20.88
C HIS A 373 11.53 7.51 -21.49
N LYS A 374 12.24 7.33 -22.62
CA LYS A 374 12.40 6.02 -23.29
C LYS A 374 13.07 4.98 -22.40
N TYR A 375 13.96 5.42 -21.51
CA TYR A 375 14.67 4.54 -20.57
C TYR A 375 13.87 4.29 -19.29
N GLY A 376 12.82 5.07 -19.02
CA GLY A 376 11.99 4.96 -17.80
C GLY A 376 11.55 3.53 -17.49
N PRO A 377 10.92 2.80 -18.43
CA PRO A 377 10.53 1.41 -18.21
C PRO A 377 11.70 0.47 -17.88
N ALA A 378 12.86 0.66 -18.53
CA ALA A 378 14.05 -0.14 -18.28
C ALA A 378 14.67 0.17 -16.91
N ILE A 379 14.78 1.46 -16.56
CA ILE A 379 15.27 1.92 -15.25
C ILE A 379 14.36 1.38 -14.15
N TRP A 380 13.04 1.55 -14.27
CA TRP A 380 12.08 1.01 -13.32
C TRP A 380 12.21 -0.51 -13.19
N THR A 381 12.33 -1.22 -14.32
CA THR A 381 12.48 -2.68 -14.30
C THR A 381 13.72 -3.10 -13.54
N ILE A 382 14.89 -2.54 -13.85
CA ILE A 382 16.14 -2.91 -13.17
C ILE A 382 16.12 -2.49 -11.70
N ALA A 383 15.67 -1.27 -11.39
CA ALA A 383 15.61 -0.74 -10.02
C ALA A 383 14.71 -1.57 -9.11
N THR A 384 13.65 -2.19 -9.65
CA THR A 384 12.70 -2.99 -8.89
C THR A 384 13.01 -4.49 -8.89
N ARG A 385 13.70 -5.00 -9.92
CA ARG A 385 13.88 -6.45 -10.09
C ARG A 385 14.71 -7.09 -9.00
N SER A 386 15.62 -6.36 -8.36
CA SER A 386 16.34 -6.86 -7.19
C SER A 386 15.42 -7.00 -5.97
N PHE A 387 14.39 -6.16 -5.84
CA PHE A 387 13.43 -6.21 -4.72
C PHE A 387 12.29 -7.22 -4.95
N MET A 388 11.91 -7.49 -6.20
CA MET A 388 10.76 -8.35 -6.51
C MET A 388 10.90 -9.82 -6.05
N PRO A 389 12.04 -10.53 -6.24
CA PRO A 389 12.22 -11.88 -5.71
C PRO A 389 12.31 -11.92 -4.19
N HIS A 390 12.89 -10.87 -3.59
CA HIS A 390 12.88 -10.66 -2.15
C HIS A 390 11.44 -10.54 -1.66
N TYR A 391 10.62 -9.73 -2.30
CA TYR A 391 9.19 -9.66 -2.08
C TYR A 391 8.48 -11.03 -2.25
N ILE A 392 8.58 -11.67 -3.42
CA ILE A 392 7.87 -12.92 -3.73
C ILE A 392 8.30 -14.05 -2.77
N GLY A 393 9.60 -14.07 -2.44
CA GLY A 393 10.21 -14.99 -1.48
C GLY A 393 10.13 -14.51 -0.03
N ASN A 394 9.32 -13.49 0.25
CA ASN A 394 8.99 -13.03 1.59
C ASN A 394 10.15 -12.50 2.45
N ARG A 395 11.15 -11.92 1.80
CA ARG A 395 12.31 -11.24 2.36
C ARG A 395 12.12 -9.74 2.17
N PRO A 396 11.34 -9.04 3.00
CA PRO A 396 11.25 -7.60 2.89
C PRO A 396 12.64 -6.94 2.95
N GLY A 397 12.88 -5.94 2.10
CA GLY A 397 14.06 -5.08 2.25
C GLY A 397 14.01 -4.32 3.58
N ASP A 398 15.17 -3.96 4.12
CA ASP A 398 15.48 -3.54 5.51
C ASP A 398 14.65 -2.38 6.12
N LEU A 399 13.64 -1.85 5.42
CA LEU A 399 12.76 -0.78 5.91
C LEU A 399 11.30 -1.24 5.97
N LEU A 400 10.88 -1.59 7.20
CA LEU A 400 9.50 -1.63 7.71
C LEU A 400 8.47 -2.36 6.84
N SER A 401 8.82 -3.52 6.32
CA SER A 401 7.92 -4.36 5.54
C SER A 401 7.71 -5.69 6.26
N HIS A 402 6.45 -6.12 6.44
CA HIS A 402 6.15 -7.39 7.10
C HIS A 402 6.29 -8.56 6.14
N PRO A 403 6.92 -9.69 6.55
CA PRO A 403 6.78 -10.93 5.81
C PRO A 403 5.31 -11.40 5.82
N LEU A 404 4.81 -11.88 4.69
CA LEU A 404 3.70 -12.83 4.58
C LEU A 404 3.86 -13.91 5.65
N PRO A 405 2.84 -14.18 6.47
CA PRO A 405 2.94 -15.23 7.47
C PRO A 405 3.17 -16.62 6.81
N GLY A 406 4.37 -17.19 6.97
CA GLY A 406 4.67 -18.59 6.63
C GLY A 406 5.57 -18.88 5.41
N SER A 407 6.52 -18.00 5.03
CA SER A 407 7.53 -18.31 3.99
C SER A 407 8.93 -17.75 4.32
N ASP A 408 9.97 -18.59 4.18
CA ASP A 408 11.32 -18.30 4.72
C ASP A 408 12.42 -18.05 3.65
N PRO A 409 13.45 -17.24 3.98
CA PRO A 409 14.66 -17.03 3.16
C PRO A 409 15.60 -18.26 3.00
N ALA A 410 16.65 -18.09 2.18
CA ALA A 410 17.69 -19.08 1.93
C ALA A 410 18.63 -19.13 3.15
N PRO A 411 19.14 -20.31 3.50
CA PRO A 411 19.74 -20.53 4.80
C PRO A 411 21.06 -19.78 4.96
N VAL A 412 21.17 -19.04 6.05
CA VAL A 412 22.45 -18.79 6.72
C VAL A 412 22.94 -20.17 7.20
N ASP A 413 24.17 -20.57 6.90
CA ASP A 413 24.71 -21.92 7.17
C ASP A 413 26.02 -21.92 7.97
N GLN A 414 26.42 -23.09 8.50
CA GLN A 414 27.62 -23.21 9.35
C GLN A 414 28.89 -22.62 8.71
N THR A 415 29.06 -22.74 7.39
CA THR A 415 30.24 -22.20 6.70
C THR A 415 30.27 -20.67 6.79
N PHE A 416 29.10 -20.04 6.63
CA PHE A 416 28.94 -18.60 6.80
C PHE A 416 29.22 -18.17 8.26
N TYR A 417 28.77 -18.95 9.24
CA TYR A 417 29.06 -18.72 10.66
C TYR A 417 30.56 -18.82 10.98
N ASP A 418 31.23 -19.86 10.51
CA ASP A 418 32.65 -20.10 10.80
C ASP A 418 33.54 -18.97 10.23
N ILE A 419 33.22 -18.47 9.04
CA ILE A 419 33.92 -17.34 8.43
C ILE A 419 33.73 -16.07 9.28
N LEU A 420 32.50 -15.77 9.71
CA LEU A 420 32.20 -14.55 10.46
C LEU A 420 32.69 -14.60 11.90
N SER A 421 32.68 -15.75 12.56
CA SER A 421 33.25 -15.91 13.91
C SER A 421 34.73 -15.52 13.96
N ASN A 422 35.48 -15.82 12.89
CA ASN A 422 36.90 -15.50 12.78
C ASN A 422 37.20 -14.04 12.40
N HIS A 423 36.32 -13.39 11.64
CA HIS A 423 36.57 -12.05 11.09
C HIS A 423 35.79 -10.93 11.79
N ASN A 424 34.56 -11.20 12.21
CA ASN A 424 33.70 -10.25 12.90
C ASN A 424 32.61 -10.98 13.73
N PRO A 425 32.97 -11.49 14.92
CA PRO A 425 32.03 -12.23 15.77
C PRO A 425 30.84 -11.39 16.26
N ALA A 426 30.89 -10.06 16.09
CA ALA A 426 29.75 -9.19 16.37
C ALA A 426 28.57 -9.44 15.42
N VAL A 427 28.84 -9.83 14.16
CA VAL A 427 27.81 -10.11 13.16
C VAL A 427 27.10 -11.42 13.49
N VAL A 428 27.84 -12.44 13.93
CA VAL A 428 27.27 -13.71 14.44
C VAL A 428 26.31 -13.43 15.59
N ASN A 429 26.71 -12.58 16.53
CA ASN A 429 25.85 -12.18 17.65
C ASN A 429 24.57 -11.45 17.20
N VAL A 430 24.63 -10.63 16.15
CA VAL A 430 23.43 -9.96 15.59
C VAL A 430 22.47 -10.98 14.97
N LEU A 431 22.99 -11.96 14.24
CA LEU A 431 22.18 -13.02 13.61
C LEU A 431 21.51 -13.92 14.67
N MET A 432 22.26 -14.34 15.69
CA MET A 432 21.70 -15.10 16.81
C MET A 432 20.63 -14.31 17.57
N ASN A 433 20.86 -13.01 17.80
CA ASN A 433 19.86 -12.13 18.43
C ASN A 433 18.60 -11.96 17.57
N ALA A 434 18.74 -11.85 16.24
CA ALA A 434 17.60 -11.75 15.33
C ALA A 434 16.73 -13.02 15.39
N ALA A 435 17.34 -14.20 15.28
CA ALA A 435 16.63 -15.46 15.42
C ALA A 435 16.01 -15.63 16.82
N HIS A 436 16.70 -15.18 17.88
CA HIS A 436 16.15 -15.18 19.23
C HIS A 436 14.85 -14.36 19.36
N ILE A 437 14.81 -13.16 18.77
CA ILE A 437 13.58 -12.36 18.73
C ILE A 437 12.49 -13.13 17.99
N GLU A 438 12.79 -13.65 16.81
CA GLU A 438 11.81 -14.36 15.97
C GLU A 438 11.22 -15.57 16.68
N HIS A 439 12.05 -16.38 17.35
CA HIS A 439 11.62 -17.58 18.06
C HIS A 439 10.86 -17.30 19.36
N LYS A 440 11.37 -16.40 20.21
CA LYS A 440 10.85 -16.22 21.57
C LYS A 440 9.75 -15.15 21.66
N TYR A 441 9.86 -14.08 20.88
CA TYR A 441 9.00 -12.89 21.02
C TYR A 441 8.15 -12.59 19.78
N GLY A 442 8.62 -13.00 18.60
CA GLY A 442 7.99 -12.75 17.32
C GLY A 442 7.97 -11.27 16.92
N PRO A 443 7.28 -10.94 15.81
CA PRO A 443 7.27 -9.58 15.22
C PRO A 443 6.61 -8.51 16.11
N ALA A 444 5.84 -8.92 17.13
CA ALA A 444 5.14 -8.00 18.03
C ALA A 444 6.10 -7.14 18.87
N LEU A 445 7.24 -7.71 19.29
CA LEU A 445 8.22 -6.99 20.10
C LEU A 445 8.97 -5.92 19.29
N VAL A 446 9.40 -6.25 18.07
CA VAL A 446 10.06 -5.29 17.15
C VAL A 446 9.13 -4.12 16.84
N ARG A 447 7.85 -4.43 16.57
CA ARG A 447 6.81 -3.41 16.42
C ARG A 447 6.73 -2.50 17.65
N LYS A 448 6.66 -3.07 18.86
CA LYS A 448 6.60 -2.31 20.11
C LYS A 448 7.83 -1.42 20.31
N ALA A 449 9.02 -1.91 19.96
CA ALA A 449 10.27 -1.14 19.99
C ALA A 449 10.23 0.06 19.03
N HIS A 450 9.85 -0.15 17.77
CA HIS A 450 9.73 0.94 16.79
C HIS A 450 8.68 1.97 17.20
N MET A 451 7.57 1.53 17.81
CA MET A 451 6.56 2.47 18.31
C MET A 451 7.10 3.39 19.40
N HIS A 452 7.89 2.86 20.33
CA HIS A 452 8.51 3.67 21.38
C HIS A 452 9.69 4.50 20.86
N PHE A 453 10.40 4.03 19.84
CA PHE A 453 11.38 4.85 19.11
C PHE A 453 10.72 6.09 18.50
N GLU A 454 9.57 5.95 17.82
CA GLU A 454 8.83 7.10 17.29
C GLU A 454 8.31 8.03 18.41
N GLN A 455 7.89 7.51 19.56
CA GLN A 455 7.54 8.35 20.72
C GLN A 455 8.74 9.15 21.25
N LEU A 456 9.95 8.58 21.17
CA LEU A 456 11.19 9.25 21.59
C LEU A 456 11.65 10.29 20.57
N THR A 457 11.59 10.01 19.27
CA THR A 457 11.96 10.95 18.19
C THR A 457 10.99 12.11 18.07
N THR A 458 9.70 11.89 18.33
CA THR A 458 8.65 12.93 18.38
C THR A 458 8.62 13.72 19.69
N GLY A 459 9.63 13.57 20.56
CA GLY A 459 9.71 14.12 21.91
C GLY A 459 9.06 15.50 22.07
N LEU A 460 8.18 15.63 23.07
CA LEU A 460 7.38 16.82 23.42
C LEU A 460 6.04 17.01 22.69
N SER A 461 5.15 16.02 22.73
CA SER A 461 3.74 16.29 22.45
C SER A 461 2.76 15.55 23.37
N LYS A 462 2.84 15.90 24.66
CA LYS A 462 1.61 16.01 25.49
C LYS A 462 0.57 17.02 24.91
N ARG A 463 0.76 17.51 23.68
CA ARG A 463 -0.16 18.36 22.90
C ARG A 463 -1.03 17.57 21.90
N TRP A 464 -0.94 16.25 21.81
CA TRP A 464 -1.96 15.45 21.13
C TRP A 464 -3.19 15.17 22.00
N THR A 465 -3.55 16.10 22.91
CA THR A 465 -4.94 16.19 23.36
C THR A 465 -5.74 16.86 22.25
N TYR A 466 -6.50 16.05 21.52
CA TYR A 466 -7.74 16.39 20.83
C TYR A 466 -7.97 17.89 20.54
N CYS A 467 -7.68 18.29 19.31
CA CYS A 467 -8.35 19.39 18.63
C CYS A 467 -8.74 18.90 17.23
#